data_AF-A0A4R5PC25-F1
#
_entry.id   AF-A0A4R5PC25-F1
#
_cell.length_a   1.000
_cell.length_b   1.000
_cell.length_c   1.000
_cell.angle_alpha   90.00
_cell.angle_beta   90.00
_cell.angle_gamma   90.00
#
_symmetry.space_group_name_H-M   'P 1'
#
loop_
_entity.id
_entity.type
_entity.pdbx_description
1 polymer ?
#
loop_
_entity_poly.entity_id
_entity_poly.type
_entity_poly.pdbx_seq_one_letter_code
_entity_poly.pdbx_strand_id
1 'polypeptide(L)'
;MRLIAAACATAVLATSVGVNAPPGVPERGARLDVGLAAAVQPAPGALITQFLANQAQNCSLICPFVVQGAVQVPAALLQAPGTFLTQLQAGQPVVQALGAGGATVSGAANDVWTGLIRTDLDQVVPRTEFGTEVIAVGLVQIGEAALTQPGSLPGVLGQARSDLFAALNNPTGPEPFPAVHTPLEAAAVRVTAVFWAVAFHATEQLTLIVTRVPNAFLTTLGATGNVGKAVQAAGQAVSTTVSESIAPIRDALTKPIPITPAVAAKPDVKSAVSPVKTPAVQPNAKPKQQTSVLASPPALASKPDPSTFTTTKQPNLMSGLGGAVKKAFGDIGAKKPSALAKPAKAGHA
;
A
#
# COMPACT_ATOMS: atom_id res chain seq x y z
N MET A 1 -13.13 -7.95 11.19
CA MET A 1 -11.77 -8.00 10.64
C MET A 1 -10.95 -6.84 11.22
N ARG A 2 -10.07 -7.08 12.19
CA ARG A 2 -9.09 -6.10 12.72
C ARG A 2 -7.66 -6.40 12.23
N LEU A 3 -7.54 -7.11 11.10
CA LEU A 3 -6.42 -8.04 10.86
C LEU A 3 -5.52 -7.73 9.65
N ILE A 4 -5.83 -6.72 8.84
CA ILE A 4 -4.99 -6.34 7.68
C ILE A 4 -4.18 -5.07 7.99
N ALA A 5 -4.82 -4.02 8.52
CA ALA A 5 -4.13 -2.82 9.03
C ALA A 5 -3.15 -3.06 10.21
N ALA A 6 -3.12 -4.28 10.78
CA ALA A 6 -2.21 -4.66 11.86
C ALA A 6 -0.92 -5.36 11.38
N ALA A 7 -0.85 -5.80 10.11
CA ALA A 7 0.29 -6.55 9.59
C ALA A 7 1.53 -5.69 9.32
N CYS A 8 1.35 -4.40 8.98
CA CYS A 8 2.46 -3.50 8.66
C CYS A 8 3.32 -3.09 9.88
N ALA A 9 2.88 -3.38 11.11
CA ALA A 9 3.57 -2.96 12.33
C ALA A 9 4.65 -3.95 12.83
N THR A 10 4.59 -5.23 12.44
CA THR A 10 5.44 -6.28 13.02
C THR A 10 6.76 -6.52 12.29
N ALA A 11 6.88 -6.14 11.01
CA ALA A 11 8.11 -6.33 10.24
C ALA A 11 9.23 -5.33 10.61
N VAL A 12 8.88 -4.12 11.07
CA VAL A 12 9.83 -3.01 11.26
C VAL A 12 10.51 -3.02 12.64
N LEU A 13 9.99 -3.77 13.61
CA LEU A 13 10.47 -3.77 15.01
C LEU A 13 11.62 -4.75 15.31
N ALA A 14 12.10 -5.51 14.31
CA ALA A 14 13.04 -6.63 14.53
C ALA A 14 14.53 -6.23 14.64
N THR A 15 14.91 -4.96 14.43
CA THR A 15 16.32 -4.53 14.34
C THR A 15 16.73 -3.39 15.28
N SER A 16 16.08 -3.25 16.44
CA SER A 16 16.61 -2.43 17.55
C SER A 16 17.69 -3.17 18.35
N VAL A 17 18.79 -3.55 17.69
CA VAL A 17 19.99 -4.03 18.40
C VAL A 17 20.62 -2.83 19.09
N GLY A 18 20.32 -2.66 20.38
CA GLY A 18 20.85 -1.59 21.21
C GLY A 18 22.36 -1.73 21.39
N VAL A 19 23.14 -0.99 20.60
CA VAL A 19 24.59 -0.89 20.77
C VAL A 19 24.88 0.00 22.00
N ASN A 20 24.93 -0.62 23.18
CA ASN A 20 25.52 0.00 24.36
C ASN A 20 27.03 0.15 24.13
N ALA A 21 27.47 1.36 23.76
CA ALA A 21 28.88 1.69 23.69
C ALA A 21 29.49 1.75 25.12
N PRO A 22 30.64 1.10 25.38
CA PRO A 22 31.31 1.21 26.68
C PRO A 22 31.96 2.61 26.85
N PRO A 23 32.11 3.12 28.08
CA PRO A 23 32.62 4.46 28.33
C PRO A 23 34.15 4.53 28.15
N GLY A 24 34.61 5.31 27.17
CA GLY A 24 36.03 5.52 26.83
C GLY A 24 36.39 6.99 26.64
N VAL A 25 37.41 7.42 27.39
CA VAL A 25 38.03 8.76 27.57
C VAL A 25 38.37 9.50 26.24
N PRO A 26 38.39 10.86 26.18
CA PRO A 26 38.14 11.57 24.92
C PRO A 26 39.39 11.98 24.12
N GLU A 27 39.43 11.63 22.84
CA GLU A 27 40.31 12.28 21.86
C GLU A 27 39.63 13.45 21.15
N ARG A 28 40.31 14.59 21.12
CA ARG A 28 39.74 15.89 20.71
C ARG A 28 39.68 16.10 19.18
N GLY A 29 40.17 15.15 18.39
CA GLY A 29 40.16 15.20 16.92
C GLY A 29 38.84 14.76 16.28
N ALA A 30 38.13 13.80 16.86
CA ALA A 30 36.94 13.19 16.24
C ALA A 30 35.68 14.07 16.22
N ARG A 31 35.70 15.28 16.81
CA ARG A 31 34.50 16.11 16.97
C ARG A 31 34.09 16.94 15.75
N LEU A 32 34.98 17.20 14.78
CA LEU A 32 34.61 17.97 13.59
C LEU A 32 33.90 17.11 12.53
N ASP A 33 34.41 15.92 12.19
CA ASP A 33 33.76 15.03 11.21
C ASP A 33 32.41 14.47 11.69
N VAL A 34 32.31 14.11 12.98
CA VAL A 34 31.01 13.71 13.57
C VAL A 34 30.00 14.86 13.52
N GLY A 35 30.45 16.12 13.64
CA GLY A 35 29.59 17.30 13.55
C GLY A 35 28.97 17.52 12.16
N LEU A 36 29.67 17.13 11.09
CA LEU A 36 29.18 17.28 9.72
C LEU A 36 28.35 16.08 9.25
N ALA A 37 28.72 14.86 9.65
CA ALA A 37 27.89 13.67 9.41
C ALA A 37 26.56 13.71 10.20
N ALA A 38 26.56 14.27 11.42
CA ALA A 38 25.34 14.45 12.21
C ALA A 38 24.33 15.44 11.59
N ALA A 39 24.76 16.31 10.67
CA ALA A 39 23.87 17.26 9.99
C ALA A 39 23.02 16.61 8.88
N VAL A 40 23.36 15.39 8.43
CA VAL A 40 22.66 14.66 7.36
C VAL A 40 21.71 13.59 7.91
N GLN A 41 21.79 13.28 9.20
CA GLN A 41 21.03 12.19 9.80
C GLN A 41 19.64 12.62 10.31
N PRO A 42 18.56 11.87 10.00
CA PRO A 42 17.23 12.16 10.53
C PRO A 42 17.26 12.18 12.06
N ALA A 43 16.68 13.21 12.67
CA ALA A 43 16.70 13.42 14.11
C ALA A 43 16.23 12.17 14.90
N PRO A 44 16.70 11.95 16.14
CA PRO A 44 16.20 10.87 17.00
C PRO A 44 14.67 10.90 17.09
N GLY A 45 14.02 9.77 16.80
CA GLY A 45 12.56 9.65 16.76
C GLY A 45 11.89 10.06 15.43
N ALA A 46 12.58 10.76 14.51
CA ALA A 46 11.97 11.24 13.26
C ALA A 46 11.36 10.13 12.40
N LEU A 47 12.03 8.97 12.29
CA LEU A 47 11.48 7.79 11.60
C LEU A 47 10.17 7.28 12.23
N ILE A 48 10.08 7.25 13.57
CA ILE A 48 8.88 6.79 14.29
C ILE A 48 7.74 7.79 14.09
N THR A 49 8.04 9.09 14.23
CA THR A 49 7.06 10.17 13.98
C THR A 49 6.53 10.12 12.56
N GLN A 50 7.41 9.94 11.56
CA GLN A 50 7.01 9.86 10.16
C GLN A 50 6.21 8.58 9.86
N PHE A 51 6.60 7.44 10.42
CA PHE A 51 5.80 6.21 10.32
C PHE A 51 4.37 6.41 10.86
N LEU A 52 4.22 7.04 12.04
CA LEU A 52 2.91 7.35 12.61
C LEU A 52 2.11 8.34 11.76
N ALA A 53 2.78 9.35 11.17
CA ALA A 53 2.16 10.28 10.22
C ALA A 53 1.64 9.54 8.96
N ASN A 54 2.43 8.59 8.44
CA ASN A 54 2.04 7.76 7.29
C ASN A 54 0.84 6.87 7.62
N GLN A 55 0.79 6.25 8.81
CA GLN A 55 -0.39 5.48 9.23
C GLN A 55 -1.66 6.36 9.30
N ALA A 56 -1.55 7.61 9.75
CA ALA A 56 -2.67 8.56 9.77
C ALA A 56 -3.10 8.99 8.35
N GLN A 57 -2.14 9.28 7.46
CA GLN A 57 -2.39 9.61 6.06
C GLN A 57 -3.06 8.46 5.31
N ASN A 58 -2.53 7.23 5.45
CA ASN A 58 -3.06 6.03 4.79
C ASN A 58 -4.49 5.72 5.26
N CYS A 59 -4.79 5.87 6.57
CA CYS A 59 -6.18 5.83 7.02
C CYS A 59 -7.03 6.97 6.44
N SER A 60 -6.53 8.21 6.34
CA SER A 60 -7.33 9.30 5.80
C SER A 60 -7.83 9.05 4.36
N LEU A 61 -7.11 8.23 3.57
CA LEU A 61 -7.51 7.77 2.24
C LEU A 61 -8.52 6.61 2.27
N ILE A 62 -8.30 5.61 3.14
CA ILE A 62 -9.07 4.35 3.14
C ILE A 62 -10.30 4.39 4.07
N CYS A 63 -10.18 5.06 5.21
CA CYS A 63 -11.21 5.16 6.24
C CYS A 63 -12.54 5.80 5.76
N PRO A 64 -12.58 6.72 4.77
CA PRO A 64 -13.82 7.13 4.11
C PRO A 64 -14.63 5.96 3.53
N PHE A 65 -13.98 4.96 2.92
CA PHE A 65 -14.69 3.76 2.40
C PHE A 65 -15.25 2.88 3.51
N VAL A 66 -14.63 2.86 4.70
CA VAL A 66 -15.17 2.15 5.88
C VAL A 66 -16.47 2.82 6.35
N VAL A 67 -16.50 4.15 6.42
CA VAL A 67 -17.71 4.93 6.73
C VAL A 67 -18.76 4.75 5.65
N GLN A 68 -18.36 4.81 4.37
CA GLN A 68 -19.23 4.58 3.22
C GLN A 68 -19.87 3.19 3.29
N GLY A 69 -19.11 2.13 3.58
CA GLY A 69 -19.62 0.78 3.76
C GLY A 69 -20.59 0.64 4.93
N ALA A 70 -20.29 1.29 6.06
CA ALA A 70 -21.15 1.30 7.23
C ALA A 70 -22.50 2.00 7.02
N VAL A 71 -22.62 2.88 6.01
CA VAL A 71 -23.85 3.62 5.68
C VAL A 71 -24.56 3.03 4.46
N GLN A 72 -23.84 2.87 3.34
CA GLN A 72 -24.43 2.50 2.05
C GLN A 72 -24.92 1.05 2.02
N VAL A 73 -24.19 0.09 2.62
CA VAL A 73 -24.63 -1.32 2.58
C VAL A 73 -25.89 -1.53 3.43
N PRO A 74 -26.03 -0.99 4.65
CA PRO A 74 -27.31 -1.02 5.37
C PRO A 74 -28.43 -0.23 4.68
N ALA A 75 -28.14 0.94 4.08
CA ALA A 75 -29.15 1.69 3.32
C ALA A 75 -29.67 0.91 2.11
N ALA A 76 -28.77 0.28 1.34
CA ALA A 76 -29.12 -0.59 0.22
C ALA A 76 -29.92 -1.81 0.66
N LEU A 77 -29.58 -2.41 1.81
CA LEU A 77 -30.34 -3.52 2.40
C LEU A 77 -31.77 -3.13 2.79
N LEU A 78 -31.97 -1.90 3.30
CA LEU A 78 -33.30 -1.35 3.60
C LEU A 78 -34.09 -1.01 2.32
N GLN A 79 -33.40 -0.65 1.22
CA GLN A 79 -34.01 -0.33 -0.07
C GLN A 79 -34.39 -1.58 -0.89
N ALA A 80 -33.64 -2.68 -0.75
CA ALA A 80 -33.81 -3.89 -1.57
C ALA A 80 -35.24 -4.48 -1.60
N PRO A 81 -36.02 -4.52 -0.49
CA PRO A 81 -37.43 -4.94 -0.55
C PRO A 81 -38.31 -4.00 -1.39
N GLY A 82 -38.02 -2.69 -1.35
CA GLY A 82 -38.66 -1.69 -2.20
C GLY A 82 -38.36 -1.95 -3.68
N THR A 83 -37.08 -2.09 -4.04
CA THR A 83 -36.65 -2.44 -5.40
C THR A 83 -37.35 -3.71 -5.91
N PHE A 84 -37.41 -4.76 -5.08
CA PHE A 84 -38.11 -6.00 -5.42
C PHE A 84 -39.60 -5.78 -5.72
N LEU A 85 -40.31 -5.09 -4.83
CA LEU A 85 -41.75 -4.81 -5.00
C LEU A 85 -42.03 -3.93 -6.22
N THR A 86 -41.22 -2.89 -6.47
CA THR A 86 -41.35 -2.04 -7.65
C THR A 86 -41.17 -2.82 -8.94
N GLN A 87 -40.22 -3.77 -9.00
CA GLN A 87 -40.02 -4.61 -10.19
C GLN A 87 -41.19 -5.58 -10.42
N LEU A 88 -41.77 -6.16 -9.36
CA LEU A 88 -42.99 -6.96 -9.47
C LEU A 88 -44.19 -6.13 -9.95
N GLN A 89 -44.36 -4.90 -9.42
CA GLN A 89 -45.40 -3.97 -9.87
C GLN A 89 -45.22 -3.53 -11.32
N ALA A 90 -43.97 -3.44 -11.80
CA ALA A 90 -43.63 -3.23 -13.21
C ALA A 90 -43.78 -4.50 -14.09
N GLY A 91 -44.40 -5.56 -13.57
CA GLY A 91 -44.69 -6.80 -14.31
C GLY A 91 -43.47 -7.69 -14.57
N GLN A 92 -42.32 -7.43 -13.94
CA GLN A 92 -41.13 -8.25 -14.15
C GLN A 92 -41.27 -9.65 -13.52
N PRO A 93 -40.68 -10.71 -14.13
CA PRO A 93 -40.63 -12.03 -13.53
C PRO A 93 -39.99 -12.01 -12.13
N VAL A 94 -40.49 -12.86 -11.21
CA VAL A 94 -39.99 -12.93 -9.82
C VAL A 94 -38.48 -13.11 -9.75
N VAL A 95 -37.90 -13.94 -10.63
CA VAL A 95 -36.44 -14.16 -10.72
C VAL A 95 -35.68 -12.86 -11.05
N GLN A 96 -36.24 -12.03 -11.93
CA GLN A 96 -35.66 -10.76 -12.32
C GLN A 96 -35.83 -9.70 -11.23
N ALA A 97 -37.00 -9.64 -10.59
CA ALA A 97 -37.22 -8.79 -9.42
C ALA A 97 -36.25 -9.15 -8.26
N LEU A 98 -36.03 -10.45 -7.99
CA LEU A 98 -35.03 -10.93 -7.01
C LEU A 98 -33.61 -10.51 -7.40
N GLY A 99 -33.24 -10.64 -8.68
CA GLY A 99 -31.95 -10.19 -9.20
C GLY A 99 -31.72 -8.70 -8.95
N ALA A 100 -32.69 -7.86 -9.29
CA ALA A 100 -32.62 -6.40 -9.11
C ALA A 100 -32.59 -5.98 -7.63
N GLY A 101 -33.42 -6.61 -6.77
CA GLY A 101 -33.39 -6.39 -5.32
C GLY A 101 -32.03 -6.78 -4.71
N GLY A 102 -31.49 -7.95 -5.09
CA GLY A 102 -30.16 -8.39 -4.67
C GLY A 102 -29.04 -7.48 -5.17
N ALA A 103 -29.11 -7.05 -6.44
CA ALA A 103 -28.15 -6.14 -7.07
C ALA A 103 -28.04 -4.78 -6.34
N THR A 104 -29.12 -4.34 -5.69
CA THR A 104 -29.10 -3.13 -4.84
C THR A 104 -28.05 -3.26 -3.73
N VAL A 105 -28.01 -4.41 -3.03
CA VAL A 105 -27.09 -4.66 -1.91
C VAL A 105 -25.69 -5.07 -2.39
N SER A 106 -25.61 -5.96 -3.38
CA SER A 106 -24.32 -6.44 -3.89
C SER A 106 -23.57 -5.39 -4.70
N GLY A 107 -24.28 -4.46 -5.36
CA GLY A 107 -23.71 -3.27 -5.99
C GLY A 107 -23.07 -2.34 -4.95
N ALA A 108 -23.82 -1.92 -3.93
CA ALA A 108 -23.28 -1.07 -2.86
C ALA A 108 -22.07 -1.70 -2.14
N ALA A 109 -22.11 -3.02 -1.88
CA ALA A 109 -20.98 -3.74 -1.30
C ALA A 109 -19.78 -3.83 -2.26
N ASN A 110 -20.03 -4.04 -3.56
CA ASN A 110 -19.01 -4.07 -4.59
C ASN A 110 -18.30 -2.74 -4.76
N ASP A 111 -19.04 -1.64 -4.78
CA ASP A 111 -18.47 -0.32 -5.06
C ASP A 111 -17.61 0.17 -3.90
N VAL A 112 -18.07 -0.08 -2.66
CA VAL A 112 -17.27 0.16 -1.44
C VAL A 112 -16.00 -0.69 -1.43
N TRP A 113 -16.10 -2.00 -1.65
CA TRP A 113 -14.94 -2.90 -1.56
C TRP A 113 -13.94 -2.66 -2.70
N THR A 114 -14.44 -2.34 -3.91
CA THR A 114 -13.62 -1.96 -5.07
C THR A 114 -12.93 -0.62 -4.86
N GLY A 115 -13.64 0.37 -4.33
CA GLY A 115 -13.06 1.68 -4.00
C GLY A 115 -11.98 1.57 -2.93
N LEU A 116 -12.23 0.81 -1.86
CA LEU A 116 -11.26 0.54 -0.79
C LEU A 116 -9.99 -0.12 -1.34
N ILE A 117 -10.11 -1.23 -2.06
CA ILE A 117 -8.94 -2.00 -2.53
C ILE A 117 -8.16 -1.25 -3.61
N ARG A 118 -8.83 -0.55 -4.54
CA ARG A 118 -8.11 0.28 -5.51
C ARG A 118 -7.38 1.43 -4.82
N THR A 119 -8.00 2.07 -3.84
CA THR A 119 -7.32 3.16 -3.09
C THR A 119 -6.11 2.64 -2.32
N ASP A 120 -6.19 1.46 -1.70
CA ASP A 120 -5.04 0.83 -1.02
C ASP A 120 -3.91 0.53 -2.03
N LEU A 121 -4.23 -0.20 -3.09
CA LEU A 121 -3.27 -0.66 -4.11
C LEU A 121 -2.69 0.46 -5.00
N ASP A 122 -3.43 1.54 -5.23
CA ASP A 122 -3.00 2.64 -6.12
C ASP A 122 -2.30 3.79 -5.36
N GLN A 123 -2.42 3.85 -4.02
CA GLN A 123 -1.92 4.98 -3.20
C GLN A 123 -1.05 4.58 -2.02
N VAL A 124 -1.44 3.54 -1.28
CA VAL A 124 -0.84 3.18 0.02
C VAL A 124 0.21 2.09 -0.13
N VAL A 125 -0.11 1.04 -0.90
CA VAL A 125 0.82 -0.06 -1.18
C VAL A 125 2.09 0.41 -1.91
N PRO A 126 2.04 1.19 -3.01
CA PRO A 126 3.25 1.55 -3.75
C PRO A 126 4.27 2.36 -2.93
N ARG A 127 3.76 3.23 -2.05
CA ARG A 127 4.57 3.99 -1.08
C ARG A 127 5.25 3.09 -0.05
N THR A 128 4.55 2.06 0.40
CA THR A 128 5.06 1.10 1.40
C THR A 128 6.06 0.12 0.76
N GLU A 129 5.76 -0.34 -0.46
CA GLU A 129 6.65 -1.10 -1.34
C GLU A 129 7.96 -0.35 -1.55
N PHE A 130 7.93 0.89 -2.06
CA PHE A 130 9.12 1.72 -2.26
C PHE A 130 9.96 1.88 -0.99
N GLY A 131 9.32 2.12 0.16
CA GLY A 131 10.00 2.17 1.46
C GLY A 131 10.74 0.86 1.80
N THR A 132 10.16 -0.31 1.49
CA THR A 132 10.83 -1.60 1.66
C THR A 132 11.88 -1.90 0.59
N GLU A 133 11.73 -1.40 -0.63
CA GLU A 133 12.76 -1.51 -1.68
C GLU A 133 14.01 -0.70 -1.28
N VAL A 134 13.83 0.52 -0.75
CA VAL A 134 14.92 1.34 -0.17
C VAL A 134 15.60 0.62 0.99
N ILE A 135 14.86 -0.04 1.88
CA ILE A 135 15.43 -0.89 2.95
C ILE A 135 16.23 -2.05 2.34
N ALA A 136 15.73 -2.71 1.29
CA ALA A 136 16.41 -3.83 0.65
C ALA A 136 17.76 -3.41 0.02
N VAL A 137 17.80 -2.26 -0.66
CA VAL A 137 19.03 -1.64 -1.19
C VAL A 137 20.00 -1.32 -0.04
N GLY A 138 19.52 -0.63 1.01
CA GLY A 138 20.34 -0.30 2.17
C GLY A 138 20.91 -1.54 2.89
N LEU A 139 20.16 -2.63 2.99
CA LEU A 139 20.64 -3.90 3.57
C LEU A 139 21.74 -4.55 2.73
N VAL A 140 21.65 -4.48 1.39
CA VAL A 140 22.74 -4.94 0.49
C VAL A 140 24.01 -4.12 0.75
N GLN A 141 23.90 -2.79 0.76
CA GLN A 141 25.04 -1.89 0.99
C GLN A 141 25.67 -2.10 2.39
N ILE A 142 24.85 -2.27 3.43
CA ILE A 142 25.32 -2.59 4.79
C ILE A 142 26.07 -3.92 4.82
N GLY A 143 25.56 -4.94 4.13
CA GLY A 143 26.22 -6.25 4.02
C GLY A 143 27.56 -6.19 3.27
N GLU A 144 27.60 -5.52 2.13
CA GLU A 144 28.82 -5.31 1.35
C GLU A 144 29.87 -4.52 2.15
N ALA A 145 29.47 -3.44 2.84
CA ALA A 145 30.35 -2.65 3.68
C ALA A 145 30.88 -3.46 4.88
N ALA A 146 30.03 -4.23 5.56
CA ALA A 146 30.45 -5.07 6.69
C ALA A 146 31.47 -6.15 6.30
N LEU A 147 31.42 -6.64 5.05
CA LEU A 147 32.34 -7.66 4.53
C LEU A 147 33.62 -7.08 3.91
N THR A 148 33.54 -5.93 3.24
CA THR A 148 34.65 -5.38 2.43
C THR A 148 35.32 -4.15 3.02
N GLN A 149 34.59 -3.33 3.78
CA GLN A 149 35.06 -2.05 4.31
C GLN A 149 34.44 -1.75 5.70
N PRO A 150 34.72 -2.53 6.76
CA PRO A 150 34.01 -2.39 8.05
C PRO A 150 34.07 -0.98 8.66
N GLY A 151 35.10 -0.19 8.35
CA GLY A 151 35.23 1.20 8.77
C GLY A 151 34.22 2.18 8.15
N SER A 152 33.60 1.88 7.01
CA SER A 152 32.56 2.72 6.40
C SER A 152 31.16 2.42 6.91
N LEU A 153 30.98 1.33 7.68
CA LEU A 153 29.69 0.84 8.18
C LEU A 153 28.85 1.92 8.91
N PRO A 154 29.40 2.80 9.77
CA PRO A 154 28.61 3.87 10.39
C PRO A 154 28.06 4.88 9.38
N GLY A 155 28.80 5.16 8.30
CA GLY A 155 28.38 6.05 7.23
C GLY A 155 27.28 5.42 6.38
N VAL A 156 27.43 4.15 5.99
CA VAL A 156 26.42 3.41 5.20
C VAL A 156 25.12 3.21 5.99
N LEU A 157 25.21 2.89 7.28
CA LEU A 157 24.03 2.80 8.16
C LEU A 157 23.32 4.16 8.29
N GLY A 158 24.09 5.25 8.32
CA GLY A 158 23.54 6.60 8.28
C GLY A 158 22.85 6.93 6.95
N GLN A 159 23.45 6.54 5.82
CA GLN A 159 22.86 6.75 4.49
C GLN A 159 21.53 6.00 4.38
N ALA A 160 21.50 4.71 4.71
CA ALA A 160 20.27 3.91 4.72
C ALA A 160 19.17 4.49 5.62
N ARG A 161 19.53 5.10 6.77
CA ARG A 161 18.58 5.80 7.65
C ARG A 161 18.02 7.07 6.99
N SER A 162 18.88 7.84 6.32
CA SER A 162 18.48 9.04 5.57
C SER A 162 17.54 8.70 4.42
N ASP A 163 17.89 7.68 3.62
CA ASP A 163 17.11 7.27 2.46
C ASP A 163 15.75 6.68 2.86
N LEU A 164 15.70 5.88 3.94
CA LEU A 164 14.43 5.43 4.51
C LEU A 164 13.58 6.62 5.02
N PHE A 165 14.19 7.63 5.64
CA PHE A 165 13.44 8.82 6.06
C PHE A 165 12.93 9.62 4.85
N ALA A 166 13.71 9.74 3.78
CA ALA A 166 13.25 10.34 2.52
C ALA A 166 12.06 9.56 1.93
N ALA A 167 12.19 8.24 1.81
CA ALA A 167 11.11 7.36 1.31
C ALA A 167 9.83 7.45 2.16
N LEU A 168 9.95 7.53 3.49
CA LEU A 168 8.81 7.76 4.38
C LEU A 168 8.19 9.17 4.23
N ASN A 169 8.89 10.13 3.62
CA ASN A 169 8.37 11.46 3.29
C ASN A 169 7.84 11.59 1.86
N ASN A 170 8.03 10.58 0.99
CA ASN A 170 7.41 10.58 -0.34
C ASN A 170 5.88 10.65 -0.25
N PRO A 171 5.19 11.23 -1.25
CA PRO A 171 3.73 11.27 -1.30
C PRO A 171 3.11 9.87 -1.45
N THR A 172 1.78 9.80 -1.51
CA THR A 172 1.07 8.58 -1.94
C THR A 172 0.88 8.58 -3.44
N GLY A 173 0.84 7.38 -4.03
CA GLY A 173 0.71 7.18 -5.48
C GLY A 173 1.87 6.35 -6.07
N PRO A 174 1.98 6.26 -7.40
CA PRO A 174 3.03 5.50 -8.06
C PRO A 174 4.42 6.09 -7.81
N GLU A 175 5.30 5.30 -7.20
CA GLU A 175 6.70 5.65 -6.97
C GLU A 175 7.60 5.13 -8.11
N PRO A 176 8.73 5.81 -8.43
CA PRO A 176 9.78 5.23 -9.24
C PRO A 176 10.52 4.14 -8.44
N PHE A 177 11.25 3.23 -9.11
CA PHE A 177 12.19 2.35 -8.40
C PHE A 177 13.25 3.18 -7.65
N PRO A 178 13.77 2.70 -6.50
CA PRO A 178 14.87 3.35 -5.81
C PRO A 178 16.13 3.37 -6.67
N ALA A 179 17.05 4.29 -6.36
CA ALA A 179 18.35 4.31 -6.99
C ALA A 179 19.11 3.02 -6.67
N VAL A 180 19.45 2.25 -7.72
CA VAL A 180 20.31 1.07 -7.63
C VAL A 180 21.56 1.23 -8.49
N HIS A 181 22.67 0.79 -7.93
CA HIS A 181 24.02 0.95 -8.45
C HIS A 181 24.67 -0.40 -8.81
N THR A 182 24.23 -1.50 -8.20
CA THR A 182 24.73 -2.86 -8.46
C THR A 182 23.63 -3.82 -8.97
N PRO A 183 24.00 -4.91 -9.66
CA PRO A 183 23.06 -5.98 -10.00
C PRO A 183 22.45 -6.68 -8.78
N LEU A 184 23.14 -6.69 -7.63
CA LEU A 184 22.65 -7.30 -6.40
C LEU A 184 21.55 -6.46 -5.75
N GLU A 185 21.71 -5.13 -5.73
CA GLU A 185 20.66 -4.19 -5.32
C GLU A 185 19.44 -4.30 -6.24
N ALA A 186 19.64 -4.33 -7.56
CA ALA A 186 18.55 -4.51 -8.52
C ALA A 186 17.82 -5.87 -8.36
N ALA A 187 18.55 -6.93 -8.01
CA ALA A 187 17.95 -8.22 -7.67
C ALA A 187 17.15 -8.15 -6.36
N ALA A 188 17.63 -7.44 -5.34
CA ALA A 188 16.92 -7.24 -4.08
C ALA A 188 15.61 -6.45 -4.28
N VAL A 189 15.65 -5.35 -5.05
CA VAL A 189 14.45 -4.59 -5.46
C VAL A 189 13.48 -5.49 -6.20
N ARG A 190 13.92 -6.29 -7.19
CA ARG A 190 13.03 -7.23 -7.90
C ARG A 190 12.37 -8.26 -6.99
N VAL A 191 13.10 -8.82 -6.03
CA VAL A 191 12.53 -9.78 -5.07
C VAL A 191 11.47 -9.11 -4.20
N THR A 192 11.72 -7.88 -3.75
CA THR A 192 10.74 -7.08 -3.01
C THR A 192 9.49 -6.79 -3.85
N ALA A 193 9.64 -6.31 -5.09
CA ALA A 193 8.51 -6.04 -5.98
C ALA A 193 7.66 -7.29 -6.27
N VAL A 194 8.30 -8.44 -6.52
CA VAL A 194 7.58 -9.72 -6.72
C VAL A 194 6.88 -10.16 -5.43
N PHE A 195 7.49 -9.95 -4.26
CA PHE A 195 6.85 -10.22 -2.97
C PHE A 195 5.60 -9.35 -2.77
N TRP A 196 5.66 -8.04 -2.99
CA TRP A 196 4.51 -7.14 -2.87
C TRP A 196 3.42 -7.45 -3.90
N ALA A 197 3.80 -7.73 -5.14
CA ALA A 197 2.88 -8.13 -6.19
C ALA A 197 2.08 -9.40 -5.84
N VAL A 198 2.69 -10.38 -5.15
CA VAL A 198 2.02 -11.61 -4.71
C VAL A 198 1.25 -11.42 -3.40
N ALA A 199 1.91 -10.90 -2.36
CA ALA A 199 1.39 -10.85 -1.00
C ALA A 199 0.28 -9.81 -0.82
N PHE A 200 0.34 -8.70 -1.56
CA PHE A 200 -0.62 -7.59 -1.46
C PHE A 200 -1.44 -7.47 -2.74
N HIS A 201 -0.86 -7.02 -3.87
CA HIS A 201 -1.62 -6.73 -5.08
C HIS A 201 -2.49 -7.90 -5.56
N ALA A 202 -1.91 -9.08 -5.77
CA ALA A 202 -2.66 -10.24 -6.23
C ALA A 202 -3.69 -10.70 -5.20
N THR A 203 -3.30 -10.76 -3.93
CA THR A 203 -4.14 -11.25 -2.84
C THR A 203 -5.35 -10.34 -2.60
N GLU A 204 -5.15 -9.03 -2.56
CA GLU A 204 -6.22 -8.04 -2.36
C GLU A 204 -7.17 -8.00 -3.55
N GLN A 205 -6.65 -7.96 -4.79
CA GLN A 205 -7.48 -8.06 -6.00
C GLN A 205 -8.33 -9.34 -5.98
N LEU A 206 -7.78 -10.49 -5.57
CA LEU A 206 -8.55 -11.74 -5.44
C LEU A 206 -9.67 -11.65 -4.39
N THR A 207 -9.54 -10.82 -3.33
CA THR A 207 -10.65 -10.65 -2.38
C THR A 207 -11.88 -9.97 -3.00
N LEU A 208 -11.72 -9.21 -4.10
CA LEU A 208 -12.86 -8.60 -4.83
C LEU A 208 -13.80 -9.64 -5.44
N ILE A 209 -13.38 -10.91 -5.58
CA ILE A 209 -14.26 -12.02 -5.99
C ILE A 209 -15.50 -12.09 -5.08
N VAL A 210 -15.35 -11.81 -3.79
CA VAL A 210 -16.43 -11.88 -2.78
C VAL A 210 -17.57 -10.89 -3.08
N THR A 211 -17.29 -9.76 -3.74
CA THR A 211 -18.29 -8.73 -4.04
C THR A 211 -18.62 -8.63 -5.53
N ARG A 212 -17.60 -8.70 -6.40
CA ARG A 212 -17.77 -8.61 -7.86
C ARG A 212 -18.60 -9.77 -8.43
N VAL A 213 -18.39 -11.00 -7.95
CA VAL A 213 -19.08 -12.17 -8.52
C VAL A 213 -20.57 -12.19 -8.16
N PRO A 214 -20.98 -11.98 -6.88
CA PRO A 214 -22.40 -11.81 -6.56
C PRO A 214 -23.03 -10.59 -7.24
N ASN A 215 -22.29 -9.48 -7.39
CA ASN A 215 -22.80 -8.30 -8.09
C ASN A 215 -23.04 -8.58 -9.58
N ALA A 216 -22.07 -9.15 -10.29
CA ALA A 216 -22.20 -9.50 -11.71
C ALA A 216 -23.34 -10.50 -11.95
N PHE A 217 -23.49 -11.50 -11.07
CA PHE A 217 -24.61 -12.45 -11.12
C PHE A 217 -25.95 -11.73 -10.92
N LEU A 218 -26.13 -11.01 -9.82
CA LEU A 218 -27.42 -10.41 -9.44
C LEU A 218 -27.83 -9.29 -10.40
N THR A 219 -26.89 -8.44 -10.83
CA THR A 219 -27.13 -7.40 -11.84
C THR A 219 -27.58 -8.02 -13.16
N THR A 220 -26.90 -9.08 -13.64
CA THR A 220 -27.28 -9.75 -14.88
C THR A 220 -28.62 -10.48 -14.75
N LEU A 221 -28.90 -11.09 -13.60
CA LEU A 221 -30.19 -11.73 -13.32
C LEU A 221 -31.32 -10.69 -13.28
N GLY A 222 -31.09 -9.52 -12.68
CA GLY A 222 -32.03 -8.40 -12.62
C GLY A 222 -32.24 -7.68 -13.95
N ALA A 223 -31.25 -7.71 -14.84
CA ALA A 223 -31.36 -7.13 -16.18
C ALA A 223 -31.99 -8.08 -17.20
N THR A 224 -31.92 -9.41 -17.01
CA THR A 224 -32.26 -10.39 -18.06
C THR A 224 -33.25 -11.48 -17.66
N GLY A 225 -33.50 -11.68 -16.36
CA GLY A 225 -34.25 -12.83 -15.83
C GLY A 225 -33.61 -14.20 -16.09
N ASN A 226 -32.44 -14.26 -16.74
CA ASN A 226 -31.86 -15.50 -17.25
C ASN A 226 -30.68 -15.97 -16.37
N VAL A 227 -30.89 -17.08 -15.65
CA VAL A 227 -29.88 -17.68 -14.76
C VAL A 227 -28.61 -18.09 -15.51
N GLY A 228 -28.72 -18.61 -16.74
CA GLY A 228 -27.55 -19.00 -17.56
C GLY A 228 -26.66 -17.80 -17.90
N LYS A 229 -27.25 -16.68 -18.32
CA LYS A 229 -26.52 -15.42 -18.53
C LYS A 229 -25.91 -14.89 -17.24
N ALA A 230 -26.62 -14.99 -16.12
CA ALA A 230 -26.10 -14.58 -14.81
C ALA A 230 -24.90 -15.41 -14.35
N VAL A 231 -24.91 -16.73 -14.54
CA VAL A 231 -23.76 -17.62 -14.29
C VAL A 231 -22.59 -17.27 -15.23
N GLN A 232 -22.86 -16.98 -16.51
CA GLN A 232 -21.83 -16.56 -17.46
C GLN A 232 -21.15 -15.25 -17.03
N ALA A 233 -21.92 -14.24 -16.62
CA ALA A 233 -21.41 -12.97 -16.11
C ALA A 233 -20.60 -13.15 -14.80
N ALA A 234 -21.05 -14.03 -13.91
CA ALA A 234 -20.31 -14.41 -12.71
C ALA A 234 -18.95 -15.05 -13.05
N GLY A 235 -18.92 -15.97 -14.01
CA GLY A 235 -17.69 -16.60 -14.50
C GLY A 235 -16.74 -15.62 -15.19
N GLN A 236 -17.27 -14.65 -15.95
CA GLN A 236 -16.48 -13.54 -16.51
C GLN A 236 -15.87 -12.69 -15.39
N ALA A 237 -16.63 -12.32 -14.36
CA ALA A 237 -16.13 -11.55 -13.22
C ALA A 237 -15.01 -12.28 -12.45
N VAL A 238 -15.08 -13.61 -12.30
CA VAL A 238 -13.96 -14.43 -11.77
C VAL A 238 -12.74 -14.31 -12.68
N SER A 239 -12.89 -14.58 -13.98
CA SER A 239 -11.80 -14.57 -14.95
C SER A 239 -11.08 -13.22 -15.01
N THR A 240 -11.84 -12.12 -15.09
CA THR A 240 -11.31 -10.75 -15.06
C THR A 240 -10.55 -10.48 -13.76
N THR A 241 -11.10 -10.85 -12.60
CA THR A 241 -10.45 -10.58 -11.31
C THR A 241 -9.16 -11.40 -11.12
N VAL A 242 -9.12 -12.65 -11.61
CA VAL A 242 -7.89 -13.47 -11.63
C VAL A 242 -6.86 -12.86 -12.59
N SER A 243 -7.27 -12.40 -13.78
CA SER A 243 -6.38 -11.74 -14.74
C SER A 243 -5.79 -10.45 -14.18
N GLU A 244 -6.62 -9.62 -13.54
CA GLU A 244 -6.19 -8.40 -12.82
C GLU A 244 -5.21 -8.73 -11.67
N SER A 245 -5.44 -9.81 -10.91
CA SER A 245 -4.52 -10.21 -9.83
C SER A 245 -3.14 -10.68 -10.31
N ILE A 246 -3.04 -11.23 -11.52
CA ILE A 246 -1.78 -11.78 -12.06
C ILE A 246 -0.96 -10.69 -12.77
N ALA A 247 -1.59 -9.62 -13.26
CA ALA A 247 -0.91 -8.57 -13.99
C ALA A 247 0.24 -7.89 -13.22
N PRO A 248 0.11 -7.53 -11.92
CA PRO A 248 1.21 -6.97 -11.12
C PRO A 248 2.39 -7.93 -10.98
N ILE A 249 2.14 -9.24 -10.79
CA ILE A 249 3.20 -10.26 -10.71
C ILE A 249 3.99 -10.30 -12.02
N ARG A 250 3.30 -10.20 -13.16
CA ARG A 250 3.95 -10.13 -14.48
C ARG A 250 4.75 -8.84 -14.66
N ASP A 251 4.25 -7.69 -14.24
CA ASP A 251 4.99 -6.42 -14.29
C ASP A 251 6.27 -6.51 -13.46
N ALA A 252 6.18 -6.90 -12.18
CA ALA A 252 7.34 -7.05 -11.29
C ALA A 252 8.42 -8.02 -11.83
N LEU A 253 8.03 -9.10 -12.52
CA LEU A 253 8.96 -10.04 -13.14
C LEU A 253 9.63 -9.52 -14.42
N THR A 254 8.93 -8.70 -15.20
CA THR A 254 9.36 -8.33 -16.57
C THR A 254 9.91 -6.91 -16.69
N LYS A 255 9.49 -5.98 -15.83
CA LYS A 255 9.86 -4.57 -15.88
C LYS A 255 11.36 -4.40 -15.61
N PRO A 256 12.10 -3.68 -16.47
CA PRO A 256 13.51 -3.38 -16.23
C PRO A 256 13.68 -2.52 -14.98
N ILE A 257 14.62 -2.88 -14.12
CA ILE A 257 15.07 -2.03 -13.01
C ILE A 257 16.31 -1.27 -13.50
N PRO A 258 16.30 0.07 -13.54
CA PRO A 258 17.39 0.86 -14.11
C PRO A 258 18.59 0.88 -13.15
N ILE A 259 19.68 0.21 -13.53
CA ILE A 259 20.96 0.33 -12.81
C ILE A 259 21.68 1.58 -13.27
N THR A 260 21.94 2.50 -12.35
CA THR A 260 22.78 3.69 -12.56
C THR A 260 24.10 3.44 -11.85
N PRO A 261 25.18 3.04 -12.54
CA PRO A 261 26.45 2.75 -11.89
C PRO A 261 26.91 3.94 -11.04
N ALA A 262 27.34 3.66 -9.80
CA ALA A 262 27.92 4.69 -8.96
C ALA A 262 29.13 5.29 -9.70
N VAL A 263 29.06 6.58 -10.04
CA VAL A 263 30.20 7.30 -10.60
C VAL A 263 31.24 7.36 -9.49
N ALA A 264 32.30 6.55 -9.61
CA ALA A 264 33.42 6.61 -8.70
C ALA A 264 33.88 8.07 -8.60
N ALA A 265 33.77 8.65 -7.40
CA ALA A 265 34.21 10.01 -7.14
C ALA A 265 35.67 10.11 -7.56
N LYS A 266 35.93 10.84 -8.65
CA LYS A 266 37.31 11.10 -9.09
C LYS A 266 37.99 11.84 -7.94
N PRO A 267 39.18 11.39 -7.47
CA PRO A 267 39.89 12.14 -6.44
C PRO A 267 40.14 13.55 -6.97
N ASP A 268 39.76 14.55 -6.19
CA ASP A 268 39.87 15.97 -6.56
C ASP A 268 41.30 16.32 -6.94
N VAL A 269 41.55 16.51 -8.23
CA VAL A 269 42.85 16.98 -8.72
C VAL A 269 42.95 18.46 -8.43
N LYS A 270 43.50 18.76 -7.24
CA LYS A 270 44.14 20.01 -6.82
C LYS A 270 43.47 21.32 -7.24
N SER A 271 43.07 22.06 -6.21
CA SER A 271 43.02 23.53 -6.17
C SER A 271 43.92 24.23 -7.20
N ALA A 272 43.30 24.91 -8.15
CA ALA A 272 43.91 25.99 -8.92
C ALA A 272 43.01 27.23 -8.78
N VAL A 273 43.22 27.98 -7.69
CA VAL A 273 42.55 29.26 -7.46
C VAL A 273 42.90 30.22 -8.60
N SER A 274 41.89 30.64 -9.37
CA SER A 274 41.99 31.79 -10.26
C SER A 274 41.37 33.01 -9.57
N PRO A 275 42.12 34.11 -9.35
CA PRO A 275 41.62 35.23 -8.58
C PRO A 275 40.64 36.07 -9.39
N VAL A 276 39.38 36.14 -8.94
CA VAL A 276 38.40 37.10 -9.46
C VAL A 276 38.79 38.50 -8.99
N LYS A 277 39.13 39.37 -9.94
CA LYS A 277 39.31 40.80 -9.69
C LYS A 277 37.97 41.46 -9.41
N THR A 278 37.80 42.01 -8.21
CA THR A 278 36.76 42.99 -7.89
C THR A 278 37.08 44.34 -8.56
N PRO A 279 36.09 45.01 -9.16
CA PRO A 279 36.00 46.46 -9.07
C PRO A 279 34.74 46.85 -8.26
N ALA A 280 34.93 47.69 -7.25
CA ALA A 280 33.82 48.30 -6.52
C ALA A 280 33.36 49.58 -7.22
N VAL A 281 32.05 49.75 -7.41
CA VAL A 281 31.40 51.06 -7.58
C VAL A 281 30.11 51.09 -6.75
N GLN A 282 29.88 52.22 -6.09
CA GLN A 282 28.81 52.45 -5.10
C GLN A 282 27.47 52.93 -5.74
N PRO A 283 26.37 53.06 -4.97
CA PRO A 283 25.00 52.94 -5.49
C PRO A 283 24.34 54.27 -5.88
N ASN A 284 23.27 54.21 -6.70
CA ASN A 284 22.18 55.19 -6.58
C ASN A 284 20.82 54.78 -7.21
N ALA A 285 19.77 55.45 -6.74
CA ALA A 285 18.47 55.71 -7.41
C ALA A 285 17.41 54.58 -7.61
N LYS A 286 16.66 54.31 -6.52
CA LYS A 286 15.17 54.37 -6.38
C LYS A 286 14.24 53.46 -7.26
N PRO A 287 13.21 52.79 -6.66
CA PRO A 287 12.40 51.78 -7.36
C PRO A 287 11.12 52.33 -8.03
N LYS A 288 10.59 51.59 -9.00
CA LYS A 288 9.24 51.75 -9.55
C LYS A 288 8.28 50.74 -8.89
N GLN A 289 7.15 51.24 -8.39
CA GLN A 289 6.05 50.44 -7.85
C GLN A 289 5.27 49.75 -8.98
N GLN A 290 4.68 48.58 -8.68
CA GLN A 290 3.33 48.29 -9.15
C GLN A 290 2.55 47.47 -8.11
N THR A 291 1.48 48.08 -7.59
CA THR A 291 0.35 47.49 -6.83
C THR A 291 -0.42 46.48 -7.72
N SER A 292 -1.30 45.57 -7.28
CA SER A 292 -2.03 45.26 -6.02
C SER A 292 -2.57 43.80 -6.16
N VAL A 293 -3.34 43.14 -5.27
CA VAL A 293 -4.25 43.55 -4.17
C VAL A 293 -4.24 42.50 -3.03
N LEU A 294 -4.78 42.90 -1.87
CA LEU A 294 -5.13 42.10 -0.69
C LEU A 294 -6.42 41.26 -0.91
N ALA A 295 -6.56 40.08 -0.31
CA ALA A 295 -7.89 39.50 0.01
C ALA A 295 -7.86 38.49 1.17
N SER A 296 -8.68 38.73 2.19
CA SER A 296 -8.99 37.90 3.37
C SER A 296 -10.07 38.62 4.19
N PRO A 297 -10.83 37.99 5.10
CA PRO A 297 -11.25 36.58 5.21
C PRO A 297 -12.81 36.51 5.16
N PRO A 298 -13.57 35.68 5.93
CA PRO A 298 -13.59 35.71 7.39
C PRO A 298 -13.58 34.34 8.10
N ALA A 299 -13.18 34.36 9.38
CA ALA A 299 -13.41 33.27 10.32
C ALA A 299 -14.72 33.47 11.08
N LEU A 300 -15.33 32.38 11.56
CA LEU A 300 -16.36 32.42 12.59
C LEU A 300 -16.18 31.24 13.54
N ALA A 301 -15.97 31.54 14.82
CA ALA A 301 -15.82 30.55 15.88
C ALA A 301 -17.19 30.20 16.48
N SER A 302 -17.35 28.95 16.93
CA SER A 302 -18.27 28.60 18.02
C SER A 302 -17.86 27.27 18.63
N LYS A 303 -17.74 27.26 19.96
CA LYS A 303 -17.45 26.10 20.81
C LYS A 303 -18.78 25.51 21.31
N PRO A 304 -18.86 24.21 21.59
CA PRO A 304 -19.33 23.81 22.92
C PRO A 304 -18.45 22.73 23.58
N ASP A 305 -18.60 22.62 24.90
CA ASP A 305 -17.83 21.76 25.80
C ASP A 305 -18.40 20.32 25.93
N PRO A 306 -17.66 19.36 26.53
CA PRO A 306 -17.96 17.93 26.40
C PRO A 306 -18.84 17.36 27.52
N SER A 307 -19.76 16.44 27.17
CA SER A 307 -20.52 15.67 28.17
C SER A 307 -20.90 14.25 27.72
N THR A 308 -20.41 13.28 28.50
CA THR A 308 -21.00 11.96 28.81
C THR A 308 -21.46 11.04 27.67
N PHE A 309 -20.66 10.01 27.37
CA PHE A 309 -21.14 8.78 26.73
C PHE A 309 -21.69 7.80 27.77
N THR A 310 -22.98 7.45 27.67
CA THR A 310 -23.57 6.31 28.37
C THR A 310 -23.44 5.03 27.53
N THR A 311 -22.92 3.98 28.15
CA THR A 311 -22.73 2.67 27.49
C THR A 311 -24.06 1.98 27.24
N THR A 312 -24.46 1.82 25.97
CA THR A 312 -25.61 0.97 25.58
C THR A 312 -25.14 -0.17 24.68
N LYS A 313 -25.51 -1.40 25.05
CA LYS A 313 -24.98 -2.66 24.50
C LYS A 313 -25.72 -3.04 23.21
N GLN A 314 -25.07 -2.92 22.06
CA GLN A 314 -25.67 -3.25 20.75
C GLN A 314 -25.65 -4.78 20.47
N PRO A 315 -26.75 -5.38 19.98
CA PRO A 315 -26.82 -6.82 19.68
C PRO A 315 -26.11 -7.19 18.36
N ASN A 316 -25.42 -8.34 18.36
CA ASN A 316 -24.65 -8.85 17.22
C ASN A 316 -25.56 -9.46 16.13
N LEU A 317 -25.84 -8.72 15.06
CA LEU A 317 -26.61 -9.21 13.89
C LEU A 317 -25.78 -10.04 12.89
N MET A 318 -24.44 -10.11 13.03
CA MET A 318 -23.59 -10.79 12.03
C MET A 318 -23.59 -12.33 12.09
N SER A 319 -24.26 -12.97 13.05
CA SER A 319 -24.25 -14.44 13.18
C SER A 319 -25.11 -15.17 12.13
N GLY A 320 -26.03 -14.48 11.44
CA GLY A 320 -26.99 -15.11 10.52
C GLY A 320 -26.45 -15.38 9.10
N LEU A 321 -25.61 -14.49 8.57
CA LEU A 321 -25.30 -14.48 7.14
C LEU A 321 -24.25 -15.53 6.71
N GLY A 322 -23.32 -15.88 7.61
CA GLY A 322 -22.29 -16.89 7.34
C GLY A 322 -22.82 -18.32 7.20
N GLY A 323 -23.99 -18.63 7.79
CA GLY A 323 -24.61 -19.96 7.70
C GLY A 323 -25.20 -20.27 6.33
N ALA A 324 -25.72 -19.25 5.63
CA ALA A 324 -26.37 -19.43 4.34
C ALA A 324 -25.38 -19.78 3.22
N VAL A 325 -24.22 -19.11 3.18
CA VAL A 325 -23.21 -19.31 2.13
C VAL A 325 -22.57 -20.71 2.19
N LYS A 326 -22.30 -21.22 3.40
CA LYS A 326 -21.74 -22.57 3.58
C LYS A 326 -22.70 -23.68 3.11
N LYS A 327 -24.01 -23.43 3.13
CA LYS A 327 -25.05 -24.38 2.70
C LYS A 327 -25.29 -24.38 1.18
N ALA A 328 -24.82 -23.36 0.46
CA ALA A 328 -25.01 -23.22 -0.99
C ALA A 328 -23.89 -23.85 -1.85
N PHE A 329 -22.69 -24.05 -1.29
CA PHE A 329 -21.51 -24.54 -2.03
C PHE A 329 -20.87 -25.82 -1.46
N GLY A 330 -21.41 -26.36 -0.37
CA GLY A 330 -20.78 -27.42 0.41
C GLY A 330 -21.14 -28.86 0.02
N ASP A 331 -21.03 -29.27 -1.26
CA ASP A 331 -21.04 -30.70 -1.62
C ASP A 331 -20.38 -31.09 -2.97
N ILE A 332 -19.38 -30.33 -3.43
CA ILE A 332 -18.55 -30.69 -4.61
C ILE A 332 -17.08 -30.74 -4.18
N GLY A 333 -16.67 -31.80 -3.46
CA GLY A 333 -15.31 -31.86 -2.92
C GLY A 333 -14.86 -33.13 -2.19
N ALA A 334 -15.57 -34.26 -2.35
CA ALA A 334 -15.25 -35.50 -1.61
C ALA A 334 -14.93 -36.70 -2.55
N LYS A 335 -13.97 -36.53 -3.48
CA LYS A 335 -13.35 -37.66 -4.19
C LYS A 335 -11.84 -37.66 -4.00
N LYS A 336 -11.41 -38.52 -3.08
CA LYS A 336 -10.02 -38.77 -2.68
C LYS A 336 -9.23 -39.33 -3.88
N PRO A 337 -8.09 -38.75 -4.31
CA PRO A 337 -7.26 -39.36 -5.33
C PRO A 337 -6.59 -40.63 -4.78
N SER A 338 -6.72 -41.74 -5.51
CA SER A 338 -6.07 -43.01 -5.16
C SER A 338 -4.55 -42.94 -5.31
N ALA A 339 -3.84 -43.71 -4.49
CA ALA A 339 -2.38 -43.69 -4.43
C ALA A 339 -1.72 -44.19 -5.74
N LEU A 340 -0.57 -43.58 -6.05
CA LEU A 340 0.31 -43.95 -7.17
C LEU A 340 0.87 -45.37 -6.97
N ALA A 341 0.72 -46.24 -7.96
CA ALA A 341 1.23 -47.62 -7.90
C ALA A 341 2.76 -47.67 -8.04
N LYS A 342 3.41 -48.60 -7.32
CA LYS A 342 4.84 -48.88 -7.46
C LYS A 342 5.16 -49.49 -8.84
N PRO A 343 6.34 -49.19 -9.43
CA PRO A 343 6.80 -49.88 -10.63
C PRO A 343 7.15 -51.34 -10.34
N ALA A 344 6.82 -52.23 -11.27
CA ALA A 344 7.13 -53.65 -11.18
C ALA A 344 8.61 -53.93 -11.53
N LYS A 345 9.22 -54.89 -10.83
CA LYS A 345 10.47 -55.53 -11.26
C LYS A 345 10.22 -56.29 -12.57
N ALA A 346 10.93 -55.93 -13.63
CA ALA A 346 11.22 -56.86 -14.73
C ALA A 346 12.61 -57.45 -14.48
N GLY A 347 12.76 -58.76 -14.63
CA GLY A 347 14.03 -59.47 -14.46
C GLY A 347 14.25 -60.46 -15.59
N HIS A 348 15.46 -60.41 -16.16
CA HIS A 348 16.13 -61.41 -16.99
C HIS A 348 15.42 -61.92 -18.26
N ALA A 349 15.97 -61.50 -19.40
CA ALA A 349 16.71 -62.42 -20.26
C ALA A 349 18.17 -61.92 -20.32
#